data_AF-A0AAN4PB40-F1
#
_entry.id   AF-A0AAN4PB40-F1
#
_cell.length_a   1.000
_cell.length_b   1.000
_cell.length_c   1.000
_cell.angle_alpha   90.00
_cell.angle_beta   90.00
_cell.angle_gamma   90.00
#
_symmetry.space_group_name_H-M   'P 1'
#
loop_
_entity.id
_entity.type
_entity.pdbx_description
1 polymer ?
#
loop_
_entity_poly.entity_id
_entity_poly.type
_entity_poly.pdbx_seq_one_letter_code
_entity_poly.pdbx_strand_id
1 'polypeptide(L)'
;MDPSRSPSPSLPSPPSEIRILTLNCWGLKYLAKYRHERLSEIGRQLALADPPPQIVGLQECWTQQDYESIRQQTSHILPYGKFYFGGIFGAGLAILSKWPIEESTMYAYPLNGRPTAFFRGDWFVGKGVACARIRFGPEVGDVAEVFCTHLHAPYEREPNDSYICHRTAQAWEIAKLMRGAAERGHLVIGLGDFNMIPSSFAHQLIHAHAPVRDVWQVLHPDSSVGAAIDPPEQKRNRPVPTAEFNLLENGATCDGRFNTWRWSKEDRKRLEKGEDVVVDKDAPCPRGKRLDYIFVGDGGYPPAYPAPRWSVQSVGVGMTQRHPTLRCSLSDHFAVEAVISRTASQTTEPKEVVHPVSSAPNASCTPETYERIIGMIDKYVRRERSQRRWRLAHFVASVVVSIGCFVGVWWTGNHLPYVAFILCLVSTLSFGAGILDGLIGGLFVSSELRALKEFEWEVRNAKHIVERAGTQGTTKIEESP
;
A
#
# COMPACT_ATOMS: atom_id res chain seq x y z
N MET A 1 8.03 -57.24 24.20
CA MET A 1 8.25 -55.89 24.74
C MET A 1 9.03 -55.12 23.70
N ASP A 2 8.36 -54.22 22.98
CA ASP A 2 8.96 -53.37 21.95
C ASP A 2 9.00 -51.94 22.52
N PRO A 3 10.18 -51.33 22.72
CA PRO A 3 10.29 -50.06 23.42
C PRO A 3 10.08 -48.88 22.47
N SER A 4 9.31 -47.90 22.95
CA SER A 4 9.36 -46.49 22.55
C SER A 4 9.10 -46.13 21.08
N ARG A 5 7.82 -46.12 20.68
CA ARG A 5 7.35 -45.13 19.72
C ARG A 5 6.86 -43.92 20.50
N SER A 6 7.76 -42.97 20.76
CA SER A 6 7.37 -41.64 21.24
C SER A 6 6.30 -41.08 20.31
N PRO A 7 5.17 -40.54 20.82
CA PRO A 7 4.20 -39.89 19.96
C PRO A 7 4.91 -38.72 19.27
N SER A 8 5.02 -38.80 17.94
CA SER A 8 5.30 -37.64 17.09
C SER A 8 4.42 -36.48 17.57
N PRO A 9 4.96 -35.26 17.77
CA PRO A 9 4.14 -34.13 18.19
C PRO A 9 2.99 -34.00 17.19
N SER A 10 1.76 -34.18 17.67
CA SER A 10 0.57 -34.00 16.85
C SER A 10 0.62 -32.58 16.29
N LEU A 11 0.75 -32.47 14.96
CA LEU A 11 0.69 -31.17 14.30
C LEU A 11 -0.65 -30.52 14.71
N PRO A 12 -0.64 -29.26 15.17
CA PRO A 12 -1.86 -28.59 15.59
C PRO A 12 -2.86 -28.59 14.42
N SER A 13 -4.13 -28.87 14.73
CA SER A 13 -5.21 -28.79 13.74
C SER A 13 -5.25 -27.39 13.13
N PRO A 14 -5.54 -27.26 11.82
CA PRO A 14 -5.62 -25.95 11.19
C PRO A 14 -6.67 -25.09 11.89
N PRO A 15 -6.45 -23.77 11.99
CA PRO A 15 -7.39 -22.87 12.63
C PRO A 15 -8.71 -22.81 11.86
N SER A 16 -9.82 -22.78 12.59
CA SER A 16 -11.15 -22.45 12.02
C SER A 16 -11.31 -20.95 11.80
N GLU A 17 -10.54 -20.11 12.51
CA GLU A 17 -10.57 -18.66 12.44
C GLU A 17 -9.16 -18.05 12.40
N ILE A 18 -8.99 -16.96 11.65
CA ILE A 18 -7.75 -16.18 11.61
C ILE A 18 -8.08 -14.71 11.87
N ARG A 19 -7.42 -14.13 12.88
CA ARG A 19 -7.48 -12.70 13.22
C ARG A 19 -6.33 -11.94 12.58
N ILE A 20 -6.67 -10.93 11.79
CA ILE A 20 -5.75 -10.17 10.97
C ILE A 20 -5.82 -8.70 11.42
N LEU A 21 -4.67 -8.06 11.55
CA LEU A 21 -4.56 -6.64 11.87
C LEU A 21 -3.56 -5.97 10.93
N THR A 22 -3.87 -4.75 10.50
CA THR A 22 -2.89 -3.90 9.82
C THR A 22 -2.86 -2.49 10.40
N LEU A 23 -1.67 -1.89 10.47
CA LEU A 23 -1.48 -0.53 10.98
C LEU A 23 -0.31 0.17 10.28
N ASN A 24 -0.56 1.36 9.74
CA ASN A 24 0.51 2.35 9.50
C ASN A 24 0.93 2.97 10.85
N CYS A 25 2.18 2.76 11.26
CA CYS A 25 2.71 3.14 12.57
C CYS A 25 3.15 4.61 12.68
N TRP A 26 3.29 5.32 11.56
CA TRP A 26 3.86 6.67 11.49
C TRP A 26 5.17 6.81 12.28
N GLY A 27 6.14 5.94 11.96
CA GLY A 27 7.41 5.79 12.66
C GLY A 27 8.57 6.64 12.14
N LEU A 28 8.30 7.73 11.42
CA LEU A 28 9.34 8.50 10.70
C LEU A 28 10.45 8.99 11.65
N LYS A 29 11.68 8.54 11.41
CA LYS A 29 12.85 8.96 12.21
C LYS A 29 13.07 10.47 12.07
N TYR A 30 13.20 11.15 13.20
CA TYR A 30 13.36 12.61 13.34
C TYR A 30 12.14 13.50 13.03
N LEU A 31 11.11 12.98 12.35
CA LEU A 31 9.92 13.76 11.99
C LEU A 31 8.70 13.42 12.84
N ALA A 32 8.51 12.15 13.19
CA ALA A 32 7.35 11.73 13.96
C ALA A 32 7.55 12.03 15.46
N LYS A 33 6.60 12.77 16.05
CA LYS A 33 6.66 13.15 17.48
C LYS A 33 6.47 11.93 18.37
N TYR A 34 7.20 11.86 19.49
CA TYR A 34 7.14 10.78 20.49
C TYR A 34 7.23 9.38 19.88
N ARG A 35 8.03 9.23 18.82
CA ARG A 35 8.06 8.02 18.00
C ARG A 35 8.32 6.77 18.85
N HIS A 36 9.35 6.80 19.69
CA HIS A 36 9.76 5.61 20.43
C HIS A 36 8.69 5.17 21.44
N GLU A 37 8.14 6.13 22.18
CA GLU A 37 7.08 5.91 23.16
C GLU A 37 5.82 5.36 22.50
N ARG A 38 5.40 5.94 21.36
CA ARG A 38 4.24 5.46 20.61
C ARG A 38 4.44 4.07 20.02
N LEU A 39 5.57 3.79 19.38
CA LEU A 39 5.80 2.49 18.74
C LEU A 39 6.00 1.39 19.79
N SER A 40 6.61 1.69 20.93
CA SER A 40 6.65 0.78 22.07
C SER A 40 5.23 0.48 22.58
N GLU A 41 4.39 1.51 22.73
CA GLU A 41 2.99 1.36 23.14
C GLU A 41 2.15 0.57 22.12
N ILE A 42 2.40 0.71 20.81
CA ILE A 42 1.78 -0.14 19.77
C ILE A 42 2.11 -1.61 20.05
N GLY A 43 3.37 -1.94 20.35
CA GLY A 43 3.78 -3.29 20.72
C GLY A 43 3.06 -3.81 21.97
N ARG A 44 2.90 -2.97 22.98
CA ARG A 44 2.16 -3.30 24.21
C ARG A 44 0.68 -3.56 23.94
N GLN A 45 0.05 -2.75 23.11
CA GLN A 45 -1.37 -2.89 22.77
C GLN A 45 -1.64 -4.15 21.96
N LEU A 46 -0.75 -4.50 21.03
CA LEU A 46 -0.82 -5.79 20.33
C LEU A 46 -0.70 -6.97 21.29
N ALA A 47 0.23 -6.90 22.25
CA ALA A 47 0.46 -7.93 23.25
C ALA A 47 -0.74 -8.13 24.21
N LEU A 48 -1.49 -7.06 24.49
CA LEU A 48 -2.63 -7.08 25.41
C LEU A 48 -3.98 -7.25 24.71
N ALA A 49 -4.01 -7.31 23.39
CA ALA A 49 -5.24 -7.49 22.64
C ALA A 49 -5.91 -8.83 23.01
N ASP A 50 -7.20 -8.77 23.33
CA ASP A 50 -8.01 -9.93 23.68
C ASP A 50 -9.31 -9.91 22.85
N PRO A 51 -9.52 -10.89 21.94
CA PRO A 51 -8.60 -11.96 21.61
C PRO A 51 -7.39 -11.48 20.77
N PRO A 52 -6.22 -12.14 20.87
CA PRO A 52 -5.00 -11.66 20.23
C PRO A 52 -5.03 -11.80 18.69
N PRO A 53 -4.42 -10.85 17.95
CA PRO A 53 -4.24 -10.99 16.51
C PRO A 53 -3.26 -12.14 16.21
N GLN A 54 -3.41 -12.75 15.03
CA GLN A 54 -2.61 -13.91 14.61
C GLN A 54 -1.73 -13.60 13.40
N ILE A 55 -2.12 -12.62 12.58
CA ILE A 55 -1.31 -12.06 11.49
C ILE A 55 -1.39 -10.54 11.61
N VAL A 56 -0.23 -9.88 11.69
CA VAL A 56 -0.13 -8.43 11.80
C VAL A 56 0.77 -7.91 10.70
N GLY A 57 0.31 -6.91 9.94
CA GLY A 57 1.17 -6.14 9.04
C GLY A 57 1.33 -4.71 9.50
N LEU A 58 2.57 -4.23 9.50
CA LEU A 58 2.92 -2.89 9.94
C LEU A 58 3.54 -2.12 8.78
N GLN A 59 3.08 -0.89 8.58
CA GLN A 59 3.64 0.07 7.63
C GLN A 59 4.29 1.23 8.38
N GLU A 60 5.20 1.95 7.72
CA GLU A 60 5.99 3.02 8.34
C GLU A 60 6.72 2.63 9.64
N CYS A 61 7.03 1.35 9.80
CA CYS A 61 7.94 0.86 10.82
C CYS A 61 9.37 0.98 10.27
N TRP A 62 9.95 2.18 10.37
CA TRP A 62 11.18 2.51 9.62
C TRP A 62 12.46 2.02 10.26
N THR A 63 12.51 1.92 11.59
CA THR A 63 13.76 1.58 12.30
C THR A 63 13.73 0.20 12.90
N GLN A 64 14.89 -0.46 12.85
CA GLN A 64 15.06 -1.77 13.46
C GLN A 64 14.84 -1.72 14.98
N GLN A 65 15.25 -0.65 15.65
CA GLN A 65 15.01 -0.45 17.08
C GLN A 65 13.52 -0.47 17.43
N ASP A 66 12.70 0.27 16.69
CA ASP A 66 11.26 0.32 16.96
C ASP A 66 10.60 -1.03 16.62
N TYR A 67 11.01 -1.69 15.53
CA TYR A 67 10.57 -3.05 15.20
C TYR A 67 10.92 -4.07 16.30
N GLU A 68 12.15 -4.04 16.81
CA GLU A 68 12.63 -4.95 17.86
C GLU A 68 11.86 -4.73 19.17
N SER A 69 11.54 -3.48 19.51
CA SER A 69 10.69 -3.15 20.67
C SER A 69 9.30 -3.78 20.55
N ILE A 70 8.67 -3.68 19.37
CA ILE A 70 7.38 -4.34 19.10
C ILE A 70 7.53 -5.87 19.18
N ARG A 71 8.54 -6.42 18.51
CA ARG A 71 8.82 -7.87 18.45
C ARG A 71 9.02 -8.50 19.82
N GLN A 72 9.76 -7.84 20.70
CA GLN A 72 10.01 -8.35 22.05
C GLN A 72 8.70 -8.47 22.83
N GLN A 73 7.87 -7.42 22.78
CA GLN A 73 6.59 -7.37 23.49
C GLN A 73 5.57 -8.39 22.95
N THR A 74 5.51 -8.59 21.63
CA THR A 74 4.53 -9.49 21.01
C THR A 74 5.02 -10.94 20.87
N SER A 75 6.26 -11.26 21.21
CA SER A 75 6.91 -12.55 20.93
C SER A 75 6.16 -13.79 21.44
N HIS A 76 5.41 -13.65 22.53
CA HIS A 76 4.66 -14.73 23.16
C HIS A 76 3.35 -15.08 22.42
N ILE A 77 2.78 -14.15 21.64
CA ILE A 77 1.58 -14.37 20.80
C ILE A 77 1.89 -14.43 19.30
N LEU A 78 2.93 -13.72 18.86
CA LEU A 78 3.39 -13.58 17.47
C LEU A 78 4.90 -13.89 17.40
N PRO A 79 5.31 -15.14 17.64
CA PRO A 79 6.73 -15.52 17.72
C PRO A 79 7.48 -15.40 16.39
N TYR A 80 6.78 -15.42 15.26
CA TYR A 80 7.37 -15.31 13.93
C TYR A 80 7.17 -13.90 13.41
N GLY A 81 8.20 -13.32 12.83
CA GLY A 81 8.10 -11.97 12.32
C GLY A 81 9.30 -11.55 11.52
N LYS A 82 9.06 -10.70 10.54
CA LYS A 82 10.05 -10.29 9.56
C LYS A 82 9.98 -8.78 9.37
N PHE A 83 11.13 -8.15 9.57
CA PHE A 83 11.40 -6.79 9.12
C PHE A 83 11.92 -6.84 7.68
N TYR A 84 11.37 -6.00 6.81
CA TYR A 84 11.69 -5.98 5.39
C TYR A 84 12.59 -4.79 5.05
N PHE A 85 13.64 -5.07 4.28
CA PHE A 85 14.60 -4.08 3.81
C PHE A 85 14.28 -3.72 2.35
N GLY A 86 14.35 -2.44 2.02
CA GLY A 86 14.12 -1.91 0.69
C GLY A 86 14.55 -0.44 0.60
N GLY A 87 14.76 0.06 -0.61
CA GLY A 87 15.19 1.44 -0.83
C GLY A 87 16.50 1.82 -0.13
N ILE A 88 16.73 3.12 -0.01
CA ILE A 88 17.89 3.74 0.68
C ILE A 88 17.60 3.91 2.17
N PHE A 89 16.37 4.28 2.53
CA PHE A 89 15.97 4.56 3.92
C PHE A 89 15.17 3.42 4.59
N GLY A 90 15.04 2.27 3.94
CA GLY A 90 14.24 1.14 4.41
C GLY A 90 12.83 1.13 3.79
N ALA A 91 12.21 -0.05 3.72
CA ALA A 91 10.87 -0.21 3.16
C ALA A 91 9.75 0.21 4.13
N GLY A 92 10.05 0.23 5.43
CA GLY A 92 9.08 0.56 6.48
C GLY A 92 8.03 -0.53 6.72
N LEU A 93 8.24 -1.75 6.25
CA LEU A 93 7.27 -2.84 6.30
C LEU A 93 7.71 -3.94 7.25
N ALA A 94 6.76 -4.47 8.03
CA ALA A 94 6.97 -5.67 8.84
C ALA A 94 5.73 -6.57 8.84
N ILE A 95 5.95 -7.89 8.91
CA ILE A 95 4.90 -8.88 9.13
C ILE A 95 5.21 -9.64 10.40
N LEU A 96 4.23 -9.79 11.30
CA LEU A 96 4.27 -10.62 12.48
C LEU A 96 3.20 -11.70 12.37
N SER A 97 3.48 -12.90 12.88
CA SER A 97 2.65 -14.09 12.68
C SER A 97 2.73 -15.00 13.90
N LYS A 98 1.57 -15.60 14.22
CA LYS A 98 1.44 -16.70 15.18
C LYS A 98 2.11 -17.98 14.66
N TRP A 99 2.15 -18.16 13.35
CA TRP A 99 2.65 -19.37 12.68
C TRP A 99 3.94 -19.15 11.90
N PRO A 100 4.74 -20.21 11.64
CA PRO A 100 5.99 -20.13 10.91
C PRO A 100 5.86 -19.43 9.54
N ILE A 101 6.80 -18.52 9.27
CA ILE A 101 7.03 -17.95 7.94
C ILE A 101 7.99 -18.89 7.22
N GLU A 102 7.49 -19.65 6.23
CA GLU A 102 8.28 -20.60 5.42
C GLU A 102 9.17 -19.87 4.41
N GLU A 103 8.60 -18.84 3.76
CA GLU A 103 9.26 -18.07 2.70
C GLU A 103 8.91 -16.59 2.88
N SER A 104 9.85 -15.72 2.54
CA SER A 104 9.65 -14.27 2.62
C SER A 104 10.45 -13.54 1.56
N THR A 105 9.82 -12.57 0.91
CA THR A 105 10.45 -11.76 -0.15
C THR A 105 9.99 -10.31 -0.03
N MET A 106 10.90 -9.36 -0.25
CA MET A 106 10.52 -7.96 -0.47
C MET A 106 10.47 -7.71 -1.99
N TYR A 107 9.28 -7.41 -2.52
CA TYR A 107 9.11 -7.05 -3.91
C TYR A 107 9.09 -5.53 -4.07
N ALA A 108 10.11 -4.95 -4.71
CA ALA A 108 10.16 -3.50 -4.95
C ALA A 108 9.29 -3.11 -6.15
N TYR A 109 8.52 -2.03 -6.03
CA TYR A 109 7.75 -1.54 -7.16
C TYR A 109 8.65 -0.92 -8.24
N PRO A 110 8.41 -1.19 -9.54
CA PRO A 110 9.18 -0.59 -10.62
C PRO A 110 9.03 0.93 -10.72
N LEU A 111 7.85 1.46 -10.36
CA LEU A 111 7.53 2.89 -10.35
C LEU A 111 7.32 3.37 -8.91
N ASN A 112 8.26 4.17 -8.42
CA ASN A 112 8.41 4.49 -6.99
C ASN A 112 8.66 5.97 -6.70
N GLY A 113 8.11 6.84 -7.52
CA GLY A 113 8.32 8.28 -7.40
C GLY A 113 9.61 8.74 -8.08
N ARG A 114 10.09 9.94 -7.71
CA ARG A 114 11.21 10.62 -8.38
C ARG A 114 12.32 11.02 -7.41
N PRO A 115 13.61 10.92 -7.79
CA PRO A 115 14.74 11.32 -6.94
C PRO A 115 14.75 12.83 -6.63
N THR A 116 14.26 13.66 -7.55
CA THR A 116 14.16 15.12 -7.37
C THR A 116 13.09 15.54 -6.36
N ALA A 117 12.14 14.66 -6.03
CA ALA A 117 11.10 14.91 -5.04
C ALA A 117 11.58 14.53 -3.64
N PHE A 118 12.75 15.02 -3.23
CA PHE A 118 13.39 14.68 -1.96
C PHE A 118 12.57 15.06 -0.72
N PHE A 119 11.73 16.10 -0.84
CA PHE A 119 10.79 16.51 0.21
C PHE A 119 9.56 15.61 0.33
N ARG A 120 9.31 14.73 -0.65
CA ARG A 120 8.23 13.73 -0.62
C ARG A 120 8.72 12.40 -0.05
N GLY A 121 9.95 11.99 -0.38
CA GLY A 121 10.63 10.85 0.27
C GLY A 121 10.35 9.47 -0.34
N ASP A 122 9.22 9.27 -1.03
CA ASP A 122 8.77 7.96 -1.58
C ASP A 122 9.83 7.22 -2.41
N TRP A 123 10.62 7.94 -3.21
CA TRP A 123 11.71 7.35 -4.00
C TRP A 123 12.84 6.77 -3.16
N PHE A 124 13.14 7.40 -2.02
CA PHE A 124 14.25 6.99 -1.17
C PHE A 124 13.89 5.83 -0.23
N VAL A 125 12.61 5.70 0.13
CA VAL A 125 12.14 4.58 0.95
C VAL A 125 11.91 3.32 0.12
N GLY A 126 11.77 3.42 -1.20
CA GLY A 126 11.65 2.26 -2.08
C GLY A 126 10.42 1.41 -1.75
N LYS A 127 9.22 2.00 -1.96
CA LYS A 127 7.94 1.33 -1.69
C LYS A 127 7.85 -0.03 -2.42
N GLY A 128 7.06 -0.94 -1.85
CA GLY A 128 6.94 -2.29 -2.38
C GLY A 128 5.95 -3.14 -1.61
N VAL A 129 6.06 -4.46 -1.78
CA VAL A 129 5.24 -5.47 -1.12
C VAL A 129 6.14 -6.38 -0.31
N ALA A 130 5.92 -6.41 0.99
CA ALA A 130 6.46 -7.42 1.89
C ALA A 130 5.60 -8.69 1.76
N CYS A 131 6.20 -9.76 1.24
CA CYS A 131 5.54 -11.05 1.04
C CYS A 131 5.98 -12.03 2.13
N ALA A 132 5.03 -12.76 2.71
CA ALA A 132 5.30 -13.87 3.62
C ALA A 132 4.39 -15.07 3.28
N ARG A 133 4.98 -16.25 3.15
CA ARG A 133 4.26 -17.52 3.06
C ARG A 133 4.21 -18.16 4.44
N ILE A 134 3.01 -18.30 4.99
CA ILE A 134 2.77 -18.69 6.38
C ILE A 134 2.04 -20.03 6.43
N ARG A 135 2.61 -21.00 7.15
CA ARG A 135 2.05 -22.35 7.33
C ARG A 135 1.21 -22.44 8.59
N PHE A 136 -0.12 -22.45 8.46
CA PHE A 136 -1.00 -22.46 9.62
C PHE A 136 -1.55 -23.85 10.00
N GLY A 137 -1.28 -24.88 9.21
CA GLY A 137 -1.74 -26.24 9.43
C GLY A 137 -0.93 -27.28 8.63
N PRO A 138 -1.21 -28.57 8.80
CA PRO A 138 -0.41 -29.66 8.21
C PRO A 138 -0.72 -29.93 6.73
N GLU A 139 -1.88 -29.51 6.21
CA GLU A 139 -2.26 -29.80 4.82
C GLU A 139 -1.49 -28.91 3.84
N VAL A 140 -1.32 -29.40 2.60
CA VAL A 140 -0.67 -28.63 1.52
C VAL A 140 -1.35 -27.27 1.33
N GLY A 141 -2.69 -27.23 1.41
CA GLY A 141 -3.50 -26.02 1.27
C GLY A 141 -3.65 -25.17 2.53
N ASP A 142 -3.00 -25.51 3.64
CA ASP A 142 -3.00 -24.74 4.90
C ASP A 142 -1.92 -23.64 4.89
N VAL A 143 -1.94 -22.84 3.82
CA VAL A 143 -1.00 -21.72 3.58
C VAL A 143 -1.76 -20.42 3.52
N ALA A 144 -1.25 -19.41 4.20
CA ALA A 144 -1.59 -18.02 3.94
C ALA A 144 -0.40 -17.32 3.26
N GLU A 145 -0.61 -16.70 2.11
CA GLU A 145 0.33 -15.73 1.55
C GLU A 145 -0.14 -14.32 1.92
N VAL A 146 0.68 -13.67 2.74
CA VAL A 146 0.42 -12.33 3.28
C VAL A 146 1.26 -11.31 2.50
N PHE A 147 0.59 -10.29 1.99
CA PHE A 147 1.15 -9.19 1.22
C PHE A 147 0.92 -7.89 1.98
N CYS A 148 1.93 -7.44 2.72
CA CYS A 148 1.90 -6.15 3.41
C CYS A 148 2.46 -5.07 2.48
N THR A 149 1.75 -3.96 2.27
CA THR A 149 2.22 -2.88 1.40
C THR A 149 1.96 -1.50 1.96
N HIS A 150 2.68 -0.52 1.42
CA HIS A 150 2.41 0.90 1.56
C HIS A 150 2.53 1.51 0.16
N LEU A 151 1.41 1.82 -0.49
CA LEU A 151 1.45 2.42 -1.84
C LEU A 151 1.95 3.87 -1.78
N HIS A 152 2.33 4.42 -2.93
CA HIS A 152 2.80 5.80 -3.06
C HIS A 152 1.74 6.79 -2.55
N ALA A 153 2.13 7.83 -1.82
CA ALA A 153 1.16 8.77 -1.25
C ALA A 153 0.50 9.68 -2.32
N PRO A 154 -0.79 10.05 -2.16
CA PRO A 154 -1.47 11.02 -3.03
C PRO A 154 -1.16 12.46 -2.58
N TYR A 155 -0.06 13.01 -3.06
CA TYR A 155 0.36 14.38 -2.73
C TYR A 155 -0.49 15.47 -3.41
N GLU A 156 -1.21 15.13 -4.46
CA GLU A 156 -2.00 16.03 -5.29
C GLU A 156 -3.36 15.38 -5.54
N ARG A 157 -4.41 16.19 -5.66
CA ARG A 157 -5.75 15.68 -5.97
C ARG A 157 -5.88 15.44 -7.47
N GLU A 158 -6.62 14.40 -7.84
CA GLU A 158 -7.06 14.20 -9.22
C GLU A 158 -7.87 15.42 -9.73
N PRO A 159 -7.74 15.80 -11.01
CA PRO A 159 -7.02 15.12 -12.09
C PRO A 159 -5.53 15.51 -12.25
N ASN A 160 -4.99 16.31 -11.34
CA ASN A 160 -3.64 16.86 -11.44
C ASN A 160 -2.57 16.03 -10.73
N ASP A 161 -2.94 14.85 -10.22
CA ASP A 161 -2.03 13.98 -9.51
C ASP A 161 -0.94 13.46 -10.43
N SER A 162 0.29 13.93 -10.20
CA SER A 162 1.42 13.56 -11.03
C SER A 162 1.97 12.15 -10.78
N TYR A 163 1.48 11.46 -9.75
CA TYR A 163 1.88 10.12 -9.30
C TYR A 163 0.76 9.08 -9.41
N ILE A 164 -0.39 9.44 -9.98
CA ILE A 164 -1.48 8.48 -10.24
C ILE A 164 -1.00 7.28 -11.08
N CYS A 165 -0.13 7.52 -12.07
CA CYS A 165 0.47 6.44 -12.87
C CYS A 165 1.33 5.49 -12.03
N HIS A 166 2.01 6.00 -11.02
CA HIS A 166 2.82 5.20 -10.10
C HIS A 166 1.90 4.33 -9.24
N ARG A 167 0.93 4.93 -8.55
CA ARG A 167 -0.01 4.17 -7.71
C ARG A 167 -0.77 3.11 -8.49
N THR A 168 -1.23 3.41 -9.71
CA THR A 168 -1.92 2.44 -10.56
C THR A 168 -1.01 1.27 -10.93
N ALA A 169 0.25 1.53 -11.30
CA ALA A 169 1.21 0.46 -11.56
C ALA A 169 1.50 -0.38 -10.31
N GLN A 170 1.61 0.25 -9.14
CA GLN A 170 1.83 -0.46 -7.88
C GLN A 170 0.63 -1.35 -7.48
N ALA A 171 -0.60 -0.83 -7.66
CA ALA A 171 -1.83 -1.58 -7.45
C ALA A 171 -1.93 -2.78 -8.42
N TRP A 172 -1.49 -2.59 -9.67
CA TRP A 172 -1.39 -3.68 -10.65
C TRP A 172 -0.40 -4.76 -10.20
N GLU A 173 0.80 -4.37 -9.77
CA GLU A 173 1.84 -5.30 -9.31
C GLU A 173 1.38 -6.15 -8.12
N ILE A 174 0.80 -5.54 -7.08
CA ILE A 174 0.31 -6.31 -5.93
C ILE A 174 -0.87 -7.21 -6.31
N ALA A 175 -1.75 -6.77 -7.22
CA ALA A 175 -2.83 -7.60 -7.72
C ALA A 175 -2.31 -8.86 -8.45
N LYS A 176 -1.22 -8.76 -9.22
CA LYS A 176 -0.57 -9.93 -9.83
C LYS A 176 -0.04 -10.91 -8.78
N LEU A 177 0.61 -10.40 -7.73
CA LEU A 177 1.14 -11.22 -6.63
C LEU A 177 0.01 -11.97 -5.89
N MET A 178 -1.06 -11.25 -5.55
CA MET A 178 -2.24 -11.81 -4.90
C MET A 178 -2.93 -12.85 -5.79
N ARG A 179 -3.09 -12.57 -7.09
CA ARG A 179 -3.64 -13.53 -8.05
C ARG A 179 -2.78 -14.80 -8.15
N GLY A 180 -1.46 -14.66 -8.25
CA GLY A 180 -0.56 -15.81 -8.31
C GLY A 180 -0.65 -16.70 -7.05
N ALA A 181 -0.85 -16.12 -5.87
CA ALA A 181 -1.09 -16.88 -4.64
C ALA A 181 -2.45 -17.61 -4.66
N ALA A 182 -3.49 -16.95 -5.12
CA ALA A 182 -4.81 -17.57 -5.29
C ALA A 182 -4.79 -18.72 -6.31
N GLU A 183 -4.03 -18.58 -7.41
CA GLU A 183 -3.84 -19.62 -8.43
C GLU A 183 -3.17 -20.89 -7.87
N ARG A 184 -2.40 -20.76 -6.78
CA ARG A 184 -1.82 -21.89 -6.04
C ARG A 184 -2.78 -22.52 -5.02
N GLY A 185 -4.00 -21.97 -4.86
CA GLY A 185 -4.98 -22.41 -3.86
C GLY A 185 -4.65 -21.98 -2.43
N HIS A 186 -3.73 -21.02 -2.26
CA HIS A 186 -3.40 -20.47 -0.95
C HIS A 186 -4.43 -19.43 -0.51
N LEU A 187 -4.59 -19.26 0.81
CA LEU A 187 -5.29 -18.11 1.36
C LEU A 187 -4.46 -16.84 1.08
N VAL A 188 -5.05 -15.87 0.43
CA VAL A 188 -4.44 -14.59 0.10
C VAL A 188 -4.89 -13.54 1.11
N ILE A 189 -3.94 -12.86 1.72
CA ILE A 189 -4.20 -11.72 2.60
C ILE A 189 -3.38 -10.53 2.11
N GLY A 190 -4.01 -9.60 1.42
CA GLY A 190 -3.40 -8.30 1.08
C GLY A 190 -3.74 -7.28 2.15
N LEU A 191 -2.77 -6.65 2.78
CA LEU A 191 -3.04 -5.68 3.84
C LEU A 191 -2.07 -4.49 3.82
N GLY A 192 -2.49 -3.38 4.42
CA GLY A 192 -1.66 -2.21 4.62
C GLY A 192 -2.30 -0.90 4.23
N ASP A 193 -1.47 0.12 4.07
CA ASP A 193 -1.86 1.46 3.63
C ASP A 193 -1.80 1.52 2.11
N PHE A 194 -2.96 1.42 1.45
CA PHE A 194 -3.02 1.45 0.00
C PHE A 194 -3.09 2.87 -0.55
N ASN A 195 -3.10 3.90 0.29
CA ASN A 195 -3.12 5.31 -0.13
C ASN A 195 -4.21 5.61 -1.19
N MET A 196 -5.33 4.90 -1.08
CA MET A 196 -6.45 4.95 -2.01
C MET A 196 -7.77 4.95 -1.25
N ILE A 197 -8.79 5.60 -1.80
CA ILE A 197 -10.15 5.59 -1.24
C ILE A 197 -10.96 4.42 -1.81
N PRO A 198 -12.02 3.95 -1.12
CA PRO A 198 -12.84 2.85 -1.61
C PRO A 198 -13.47 3.22 -2.96
N SER A 199 -13.60 2.24 -3.86
CA SER A 199 -14.13 2.43 -5.22
C SER A 199 -13.32 3.42 -6.09
N SER A 200 -12.14 3.86 -5.66
CA SER A 200 -11.19 4.55 -6.54
C SER A 200 -10.69 3.62 -7.65
N PHE A 201 -10.05 4.19 -8.66
CA PHE A 201 -9.52 3.44 -9.78
C PHE A 201 -8.56 2.30 -9.35
N ALA A 202 -7.62 2.60 -8.45
CA ALA A 202 -6.66 1.60 -7.94
C ALA A 202 -7.35 0.50 -7.13
N HIS A 203 -8.39 0.84 -6.36
CA HIS A 203 -9.17 -0.12 -5.60
C HIS A 203 -9.93 -1.08 -6.52
N GLN A 204 -10.62 -0.55 -7.53
CA GLN A 204 -11.29 -1.37 -8.54
C GLN A 204 -10.32 -2.27 -9.31
N LEU A 205 -9.12 -1.77 -9.61
CA LEU A 205 -8.08 -2.54 -10.28
C LEU A 205 -7.65 -3.78 -9.48
N ILE A 206 -7.51 -3.64 -8.16
CA ILE A 206 -7.16 -4.77 -7.28
C ILE A 206 -8.26 -5.83 -7.32
N HIS A 207 -9.52 -5.44 -7.13
CA HIS A 207 -10.67 -6.36 -7.21
C HIS A 207 -10.79 -7.03 -8.58
N ALA A 208 -10.42 -6.31 -9.64
CA ALA A 208 -10.57 -6.82 -10.98
C ALA A 208 -9.47 -7.81 -11.40
N HIS A 209 -8.25 -7.59 -10.92
CA HIS A 209 -7.09 -8.37 -11.30
C HIS A 209 -6.66 -9.40 -10.26
N ALA A 210 -7.18 -9.35 -9.04
CA ALA A 210 -6.96 -10.37 -8.02
C ALA A 210 -8.31 -10.90 -7.51
N PRO A 211 -8.45 -12.23 -7.31
CA PRO A 211 -9.67 -12.83 -6.77
C PRO A 211 -9.74 -12.63 -5.25
N VAL A 212 -9.71 -11.38 -4.81
CA VAL A 212 -9.74 -10.95 -3.40
C VAL A 212 -10.90 -9.99 -3.18
N ARG A 213 -11.40 -9.93 -1.95
CA ARG A 213 -12.48 -9.03 -1.54
C ARG A 213 -11.98 -8.10 -0.44
N ASP A 214 -12.33 -6.82 -0.53
CA ASP A 214 -12.18 -5.85 0.55
C ASP A 214 -13.07 -6.27 1.72
N VAL A 215 -12.46 -6.71 2.83
CA VAL A 215 -13.22 -7.26 3.96
C VAL A 215 -14.19 -6.25 4.56
N TRP A 216 -13.90 -4.95 4.46
CA TRP A 216 -14.79 -3.91 4.96
C TRP A 216 -16.04 -3.79 4.11
N GLN A 217 -15.91 -3.77 2.78
CA GLN A 217 -17.07 -3.68 1.88
C GLN A 217 -17.90 -4.95 1.84
N VAL A 218 -17.34 -6.11 2.22
CA VAL A 218 -18.12 -7.34 2.38
C VAL A 218 -19.20 -7.18 3.46
N LEU A 219 -18.89 -6.51 4.57
CA LEU A 219 -19.81 -6.33 5.69
C LEU A 219 -20.53 -4.97 5.69
N HIS A 220 -19.90 -3.93 5.14
CA HIS A 220 -20.46 -2.58 4.99
C HIS A 220 -20.43 -2.14 3.51
N PRO A 221 -21.28 -2.75 2.65
CA PRO A 221 -21.27 -2.48 1.21
C PRO A 221 -21.57 -1.01 0.88
N ASP A 222 -22.31 -0.34 1.75
CA ASP A 222 -22.68 1.07 1.61
C ASP A 222 -21.71 2.04 2.28
N SER A 223 -20.57 1.59 2.81
CA SER A 223 -19.55 2.46 3.43
C SER A 223 -19.09 3.61 2.50
N SER A 224 -18.54 4.68 3.08
CA SER A 224 -18.09 5.86 2.32
C SER A 224 -17.07 5.50 1.23
N VAL A 225 -17.12 6.16 0.08
CA VAL A 225 -16.15 6.02 -1.03
C VAL A 225 -15.11 7.15 -1.06
N GLY A 226 -14.97 7.87 0.05
CA GLY A 226 -14.10 9.02 0.22
C GLY A 226 -14.51 9.83 1.46
N ALA A 227 -13.79 10.91 1.77
CA ALA A 227 -14.27 11.83 2.79
C ALA A 227 -15.55 12.53 2.31
N ALA A 228 -16.43 12.96 3.22
CA ALA A 228 -17.68 13.64 2.84
C ALA A 228 -17.46 14.94 2.04
N ILE A 229 -16.26 15.52 2.13
CA ILE A 229 -15.84 16.70 1.34
C ILE A 229 -15.24 16.35 -0.02
N ASP A 230 -14.99 15.07 -0.28
CA ASP A 230 -14.39 14.63 -1.52
C ASP A 230 -15.48 14.47 -2.61
N PRO A 231 -15.18 14.82 -3.88
CA PRO A 231 -16.17 14.77 -4.95
C PRO A 231 -16.89 13.41 -5.13
N PRO A 232 -16.24 12.24 -4.97
CA PRO A 232 -16.93 10.95 -5.07
C PRO A 232 -18.05 10.78 -4.05
N GLU A 233 -17.85 11.20 -2.79
CA GLU A 233 -18.85 11.05 -1.73
C GLU A 233 -19.92 12.15 -1.84
N GLN A 234 -19.54 13.38 -2.22
CA GLN A 234 -20.52 14.46 -2.49
C GLN A 234 -21.56 14.06 -3.55
N LYS A 235 -21.14 13.35 -4.59
CA LYS A 235 -22.04 12.83 -5.64
C LYS A 235 -23.09 11.84 -5.14
N ARG A 236 -22.84 11.17 -4.00
CA ARG A 236 -23.79 10.25 -3.38
C ARG A 236 -24.90 10.98 -2.60
N ASN A 237 -24.80 12.31 -2.44
CA ASN A 237 -25.77 13.15 -1.71
C ASN A 237 -26.11 12.59 -0.32
N ARG A 238 -25.11 12.04 0.38
CA ARG A 238 -25.24 11.52 1.74
C ARG A 238 -25.00 12.63 2.79
N PRO A 239 -25.63 12.54 3.97
CA PRO A 239 -25.35 13.48 5.06
C PRO A 239 -23.89 13.36 5.51
N VAL A 240 -23.35 14.47 6.04
CA VAL A 240 -22.01 14.45 6.64
C VAL A 240 -22.01 13.49 7.83
N PRO A 241 -21.17 12.44 7.85
CA PRO A 241 -21.17 11.46 8.92
C PRO A 241 -20.63 12.05 10.22
N THR A 242 -21.08 11.49 11.34
CA THR A 242 -20.53 11.81 12.68
C THR A 242 -19.16 11.17 12.87
N ALA A 243 -18.44 11.54 13.93
CA ALA A 243 -17.15 10.94 14.26
C ALA A 243 -17.28 9.43 14.52
N GLU A 244 -18.32 9.01 15.26
CA GLU A 244 -18.60 7.60 15.57
C GLU A 244 -19.04 6.82 14.34
N PHE A 245 -19.93 7.36 13.52
CA PHE A 245 -20.36 6.72 12.27
C PHE A 245 -19.19 6.49 11.32
N ASN A 246 -18.25 7.43 11.27
CA ASN A 246 -17.04 7.26 10.47
C ASN A 246 -16.18 6.08 10.92
N LEU A 247 -16.06 5.84 12.23
CA LEU A 247 -15.29 4.70 12.75
C LEU A 247 -16.03 3.38 12.55
N LEU A 248 -17.33 3.33 12.89
CA LEU A 248 -18.07 2.08 12.96
C LEU A 248 -18.58 1.60 11.60
N GLU A 249 -19.07 2.50 10.75
CA GLU A 249 -19.72 2.13 9.49
C GLU A 249 -18.82 2.38 8.27
N ASN A 250 -18.19 3.56 8.21
CA ASN A 250 -17.35 3.92 7.07
C ASN A 250 -15.94 3.32 7.11
N GLY A 251 -15.48 2.91 8.31
CA GLY A 251 -14.13 2.40 8.51
C GLY A 251 -13.05 3.44 8.29
N ALA A 252 -13.29 4.68 8.70
CA ALA A 252 -12.33 5.76 8.54
C ALA A 252 -11.08 5.51 9.40
N THR A 253 -9.96 5.25 8.75
CA THR A 253 -8.67 4.95 9.39
C THR A 253 -7.83 6.19 9.63
N CYS A 254 -8.05 7.27 8.88
CA CYS A 254 -7.31 8.52 9.04
C CYS A 254 -8.21 9.75 8.92
N ASP A 255 -7.65 10.93 9.25
CA ASP A 255 -8.31 12.25 9.15
C ASP A 255 -9.59 12.44 9.98
N GLY A 256 -9.94 11.46 10.82
CA GLY A 256 -11.09 11.48 11.73
C GLY A 256 -10.86 12.32 12.99
N ARG A 257 -11.95 12.72 13.65
CA ARG A 257 -11.91 13.56 14.88
C ARG A 257 -11.27 12.87 16.09
N PHE A 258 -11.32 11.55 16.16
CA PHE A 258 -10.67 10.80 17.24
C PHE A 258 -9.14 10.80 17.14
N ASN A 259 -8.59 11.09 15.96
CA ASN A 259 -7.16 11.11 15.76
C ASN A 259 -6.55 12.46 16.21
N THR A 260 -5.76 12.45 17.28
CA THR A 260 -5.21 13.67 17.89
C THR A 260 -4.25 14.42 16.96
N TRP A 261 -3.66 13.75 15.97
CA TRP A 261 -2.76 14.37 14.99
C TRP A 261 -3.49 15.25 13.98
N ARG A 262 -4.83 15.12 13.92
CA ARG A 262 -5.71 15.86 13.00
C ARG A 262 -6.57 16.90 13.70
N TRP A 263 -6.35 17.09 15.00
CA TRP A 263 -6.96 18.16 15.79
C TRP A 263 -6.50 19.55 15.35
N SER A 264 -7.29 20.55 15.78
CA SER A 264 -6.95 21.96 15.64
C SER A 264 -5.57 22.26 16.25
N LYS A 265 -4.94 23.36 15.86
CA LYS A 265 -3.64 23.75 16.45
C LYS A 265 -3.81 24.07 17.94
N GLU A 266 -4.95 24.64 18.29
CA GLU A 266 -5.36 25.01 19.64
C GLU A 266 -5.50 23.77 20.52
N ASP A 267 -6.24 22.75 20.07
CA ASP A 267 -6.45 21.51 20.84
C ASP A 267 -5.17 20.70 20.97
N ARG A 268 -4.32 20.67 19.94
CA ARG A 268 -2.99 20.03 20.06
C ARG A 268 -2.11 20.75 21.08
N LYS A 269 -2.14 22.07 21.14
CA LYS A 269 -1.40 22.86 22.13
C LYS A 269 -1.95 22.66 23.55
N ARG A 270 -3.26 22.46 23.70
CA ARG A 270 -3.89 22.09 24.99
C ARG A 270 -3.43 20.70 25.45
N LEU A 271 -3.43 19.73 24.53
CA LEU A 271 -2.92 18.38 24.81
C LEU A 271 -1.45 18.39 25.24
N GLU A 272 -0.62 19.21 24.60
CA GLU A 272 0.80 19.39 24.98
C GLU A 272 0.99 19.98 26.38
N LYS A 273 0.00 20.71 26.90
CA LYS A 273 -0.02 21.21 28.29
C LYS A 273 -0.60 20.21 29.29
N GLY A 274 -1.00 19.03 28.83
CA GLY A 274 -1.64 18.00 29.66
C GLY A 274 -3.15 18.16 29.82
N GLU A 275 -3.79 19.06 29.08
CA GLU A 275 -5.25 19.19 29.07
C GLU A 275 -5.85 18.20 28.07
N ASP A 276 -6.63 17.24 28.56
CA ASP A 276 -7.30 16.27 27.70
C ASP A 276 -8.58 16.85 27.08
N VAL A 277 -8.87 16.47 25.84
CA VAL A 277 -10.06 16.89 25.10
C VAL A 277 -10.94 15.68 24.82
N VAL A 278 -12.16 15.72 25.35
CA VAL A 278 -13.21 14.75 25.04
C VAL A 278 -13.73 15.03 23.63
N VAL A 279 -13.66 14.03 22.77
CA VAL A 279 -14.17 14.13 21.40
C VAL A 279 -15.67 13.86 21.44
N ASP A 280 -16.45 14.83 20.98
CA ASP A 280 -17.88 14.63 20.73
C ASP A 280 -18.05 13.62 19.58
N LYS A 281 -18.66 12.49 19.90
CA LYS A 281 -18.86 11.35 19.00
C LYS A 281 -19.89 11.65 17.91
N ASP A 282 -20.82 12.56 18.20
CA ASP A 282 -21.92 12.96 17.31
C ASP A 282 -21.55 14.18 16.45
N ALA A 283 -20.39 14.80 16.70
CA ALA A 283 -19.93 15.95 15.93
C ALA A 283 -19.67 15.59 14.45
N PRO A 284 -20.06 16.45 13.50
CA PRO A 284 -19.83 16.23 12.07
C PRO A 284 -18.35 16.03 11.74
N CYS A 285 -18.00 14.94 11.08
CA CYS A 285 -16.64 14.55 10.74
C CYS A 285 -16.44 14.48 9.21
N PRO A 286 -16.36 15.63 8.53
CA PRO A 286 -16.35 15.67 7.07
C PRO A 286 -15.07 15.14 6.41
N ARG A 287 -13.99 14.95 7.17
CA ARG A 287 -12.64 14.62 6.65
C ARG A 287 -12.23 13.17 6.81
N GLY A 288 -12.91 12.41 7.68
CA GLY A 288 -12.57 11.01 7.93
C GLY A 288 -12.68 10.20 6.64
N LYS A 289 -11.67 9.36 6.37
CA LYS A 289 -11.65 8.49 5.19
C LYS A 289 -10.88 7.21 5.48
N ARG A 290 -11.11 6.18 4.64
CA ARG A 290 -10.42 4.90 4.71
C ARG A 290 -9.31 4.83 3.66
N LEU A 291 -8.07 4.61 4.10
CA LEU A 291 -6.90 4.40 3.25
C LEU A 291 -6.20 3.05 3.48
N ASP A 292 -6.48 2.42 4.63
CA ASP A 292 -5.91 1.15 5.03
C ASP A 292 -6.92 0.03 4.78
N TYR A 293 -6.45 -1.12 4.31
CA TYR A 293 -7.31 -2.21 3.87
C TYR A 293 -6.79 -3.57 4.31
N ILE A 294 -7.71 -4.52 4.44
CA ILE A 294 -7.45 -5.95 4.40
C ILE A 294 -8.27 -6.51 3.23
N PHE A 295 -7.60 -7.19 2.31
CA PHE A 295 -8.16 -7.92 1.19
C PHE A 295 -7.97 -9.42 1.46
N VAL A 296 -9.02 -10.21 1.29
CA VAL A 296 -8.98 -11.66 1.49
C VAL A 296 -9.55 -12.39 0.28
N GLY A 297 -8.87 -13.46 -0.14
CA GLY A 297 -9.35 -14.37 -1.18
C GLY A 297 -8.68 -15.72 -1.09
N ASP A 298 -9.36 -16.78 -1.49
CA ASP A 298 -8.87 -18.16 -1.34
C ASP A 298 -9.48 -19.14 -2.37
N GLY A 299 -10.17 -18.61 -3.37
CA GLY A 299 -10.80 -19.32 -4.47
C GLY A 299 -10.97 -18.37 -5.65
N GLY A 300 -10.93 -18.89 -6.87
CA GLY A 300 -11.01 -18.10 -8.12
C GLY A 300 -12.34 -18.24 -8.85
N TYR A 301 -12.39 -17.76 -10.09
CA TYR A 301 -13.57 -17.76 -10.95
C TYR A 301 -14.01 -19.19 -11.32
N PRO A 302 -15.17 -19.68 -10.87
CA PRO A 302 -15.67 -20.98 -11.30
C PRO A 302 -15.75 -21.05 -12.84
N PRO A 303 -15.46 -22.20 -13.48
CA PRO A 303 -15.26 -23.54 -12.89
C PRO A 303 -13.79 -23.94 -12.67
N ALA A 304 -12.82 -23.08 -12.97
CA ALA A 304 -11.39 -23.46 -13.01
C ALA A 304 -10.68 -23.43 -11.65
N TYR A 305 -11.33 -22.94 -10.61
CA TYR A 305 -10.74 -22.76 -9.29
C TYR A 305 -11.59 -23.42 -8.19
N PRO A 306 -10.97 -23.89 -7.10
CA PRO A 306 -11.70 -24.41 -5.96
C PRO A 306 -12.65 -23.35 -5.40
N ALA A 307 -13.81 -23.80 -4.91
CA ALA A 307 -14.77 -22.94 -4.25
C ALA A 307 -14.11 -22.21 -3.06
N PRO A 308 -14.45 -20.93 -2.80
CA PRO A 308 -13.96 -20.21 -1.64
C PRO A 308 -14.28 -20.97 -0.34
N ARG A 309 -13.27 -21.18 0.49
CA ARG A 309 -13.33 -21.83 1.81
C ARG A 309 -13.39 -20.82 2.95
N TRP A 310 -12.89 -19.61 2.74
CA TRP A 310 -12.80 -18.55 3.74
C TRP A 310 -13.88 -17.48 3.54
N SER A 311 -14.48 -17.08 4.65
CA SER A 311 -15.50 -16.03 4.72
C SER A 311 -15.09 -14.97 5.73
N VAL A 312 -15.55 -13.73 5.51
CA VAL A 312 -15.33 -12.62 6.43
C VAL A 312 -16.38 -12.70 7.53
N GLN A 313 -15.94 -12.81 8.78
CA GLN A 313 -16.81 -12.91 9.96
C GLN A 313 -17.02 -11.55 10.62
N SER A 314 -15.97 -10.77 10.79
CA SER A 314 -16.04 -9.43 11.35
C SER A 314 -14.95 -8.51 10.80
N VAL A 315 -15.21 -7.22 10.86
CA VAL A 315 -14.26 -6.15 10.52
C VAL A 315 -14.45 -5.00 11.51
N GLY A 316 -13.38 -4.27 11.83
CA GLY A 316 -13.45 -3.12 12.73
C GLY A 316 -12.24 -2.21 12.63
N VAL A 317 -12.39 -0.96 13.07
CA VAL A 317 -11.26 -0.05 13.26
C VAL A 317 -10.68 -0.28 14.65
N GLY A 318 -9.42 -0.67 14.69
CA GLY A 318 -8.65 -0.93 15.91
C GLY A 318 -7.68 0.19 16.27
N MET A 319 -6.97 0.03 17.39
CA MET A 319 -5.95 0.98 17.87
C MET A 319 -6.41 2.45 17.97
N THR A 320 -7.66 2.67 18.34
CA THR A 320 -8.26 4.01 18.51
C THR A 320 -7.91 4.66 19.85
N GLN A 321 -7.38 3.89 20.80
CA GLN A 321 -6.93 4.33 22.11
C GLN A 321 -5.76 5.32 22.02
N ARG A 322 -5.72 6.23 22.99
CA ARG A 322 -4.61 7.17 23.17
C ARG A 322 -3.51 6.52 24.00
N HIS A 323 -2.27 6.96 23.78
CA HIS A 323 -1.15 6.62 24.65
C HIS A 323 -1.49 6.99 26.11
N PRO A 324 -1.27 6.10 27.10
CA PRO A 324 -1.74 6.29 28.47
C PRO A 324 -1.19 7.56 29.14
N THR A 325 0.10 7.85 28.95
CA THR A 325 0.74 9.06 29.50
C THR A 325 0.65 10.26 28.57
N LEU A 326 1.02 10.10 27.28
CA LEU A 326 1.11 11.21 26.32
C LEU A 326 -0.25 11.68 25.81
N ARG A 327 -1.32 10.90 26.02
CA ARG A 327 -2.70 11.20 25.60
C ARG A 327 -2.89 11.48 24.10
N CYS A 328 -1.88 11.24 23.26
CA CYS A 328 -1.98 11.32 21.80
C CYS A 328 -2.33 9.96 21.19
N SER A 329 -2.90 9.96 19.98
CA SER A 329 -3.10 8.75 19.18
C SER A 329 -1.77 8.05 18.88
N LEU A 330 -1.78 6.72 18.86
CA LEU A 330 -0.56 5.93 18.66
C LEU A 330 0.03 6.07 17.27
N SER A 331 -0.78 6.40 16.27
CA SER A 331 -0.37 6.76 14.92
C SER A 331 -1.32 7.81 14.33
N ASP A 332 -0.95 8.43 13.21
CA ASP A 332 -1.87 9.29 12.44
C ASP A 332 -2.84 8.48 11.56
N HIS A 333 -2.73 7.16 11.62
CA HIS A 333 -3.72 6.17 11.16
C HIS A 333 -4.22 5.33 12.34
N PHE A 334 -5.42 4.76 12.20
CA PHE A 334 -5.97 3.70 13.04
C PHE A 334 -5.82 2.35 12.35
N ALA A 335 -5.82 1.27 13.13
CA ALA A 335 -5.68 -0.07 12.59
C ALA A 335 -6.97 -0.53 11.89
N VAL A 336 -6.83 -1.45 10.94
CA VAL A 336 -7.96 -2.26 10.45
C VAL A 336 -7.78 -3.67 11.00
N GLU A 337 -8.84 -4.20 11.58
CA GLU A 337 -8.90 -5.54 12.17
C GLU A 337 -9.98 -6.35 11.45
N ALA A 338 -9.71 -7.62 11.20
CA ALA A 338 -10.67 -8.52 10.59
C ALA A 338 -10.53 -9.93 11.14
N VAL A 339 -11.65 -10.64 11.23
CA VAL A 339 -11.69 -12.08 11.51
C VAL A 339 -12.26 -12.79 10.30
N ILE A 340 -11.53 -13.80 9.82
CA ILE A 340 -12.00 -14.69 8.77
C ILE A 340 -12.17 -16.10 9.31
N SER A 341 -13.20 -16.79 8.81
CA SER A 341 -13.54 -18.15 9.22
C SER A 341 -13.54 -19.10 8.04
N ARG A 342 -13.00 -20.31 8.26
CA ARG A 342 -13.02 -21.41 7.29
C ARG A 342 -14.32 -22.18 7.44
N THR A 343 -15.11 -22.27 6.37
CA THR A 343 -16.29 -23.14 6.35
C THR A 343 -15.80 -24.59 6.35
N ALA A 344 -16.19 -25.38 7.36
CA ALA A 344 -15.95 -26.82 7.35
C ALA A 344 -16.71 -27.43 6.16
N SER A 345 -16.04 -28.26 5.36
CA SER A 345 -16.63 -28.90 4.19
C SER A 345 -17.92 -29.64 4.55
N GLN A 346 -19.08 -29.01 4.30
CA GLN A 346 -20.32 -29.76 4.20
C GLN A 346 -20.31 -30.43 2.83
N THR A 347 -20.35 -31.77 2.83
CA THR A 347 -20.82 -32.59 1.72
C THR A 347 -22.24 -32.14 1.39
N THR A 348 -22.36 -31.08 0.61
CA THR A 348 -23.64 -30.59 0.11
C THR A 348 -23.52 -30.59 -1.39
N GLU A 349 -24.43 -31.33 -2.01
CA GLU A 349 -24.58 -31.39 -3.47
C GLU A 349 -24.57 -29.99 -4.08
N PRO A 350 -24.01 -29.84 -5.30
CA PRO A 350 -23.84 -28.53 -5.91
C PRO A 350 -25.22 -27.95 -6.22
N LYS A 351 -25.66 -26.96 -5.42
CA LYS A 351 -26.71 -26.04 -5.86
C LYS A 351 -26.11 -25.13 -6.91
N GLU A 352 -26.58 -25.27 -8.14
CA GLU A 352 -26.33 -24.31 -9.22
C GLU A 352 -26.85 -22.94 -8.80
N VAL A 353 -25.94 -22.08 -8.33
CA VAL A 353 -26.17 -20.64 -8.26
C VAL A 353 -25.53 -20.07 -9.52
N VAL A 354 -26.36 -19.81 -10.53
CA VAL A 354 -25.96 -19.15 -11.76
C VAL A 354 -25.71 -17.67 -11.45
N HIS A 355 -24.46 -17.34 -11.14
CA HIS A 355 -23.95 -15.98 -11.34
C HIS A 355 -23.30 -15.92 -12.73
N PRO A 356 -23.51 -14.86 -13.52
CA PRO A 356 -22.83 -14.70 -14.80
C PRO A 356 -21.35 -14.38 -14.51
N VAL A 357 -20.52 -15.41 -14.40
CA VAL A 357 -19.08 -15.28 -14.15
C VAL A 357 -18.37 -15.26 -15.50
N SER A 358 -17.77 -14.12 -15.82
CA SER A 358 -16.85 -14.03 -16.95
C SER A 358 -15.60 -14.88 -16.65
N SER A 359 -15.31 -15.82 -17.54
CA SER A 359 -14.43 -16.97 -17.34
C SER A 359 -12.93 -16.67 -17.51
N ALA A 360 -12.52 -15.42 -17.66
CA ALA A 360 -11.13 -15.04 -17.81
C ALA A 360 -10.63 -14.20 -16.61
N PRO A 361 -9.42 -14.49 -16.07
CA PRO A 361 -8.74 -13.52 -15.21
C PRO A 361 -8.64 -12.21 -16.02
N ASN A 362 -8.96 -11.07 -15.39
CA ASN A 362 -9.04 -9.72 -15.98
C ASN A 362 -10.41 -9.30 -16.59
N ALA A 363 -11.44 -10.15 -16.57
CA ALA A 363 -12.70 -9.89 -17.29
C ALA A 363 -13.76 -9.05 -16.55
N SER A 364 -13.43 -8.54 -15.36
CA SER A 364 -14.28 -7.61 -14.59
C SER A 364 -14.04 -6.14 -14.95
N CYS A 365 -12.88 -5.80 -15.53
CA CYS A 365 -12.60 -4.46 -16.06
C CYS A 365 -13.14 -4.31 -17.50
N THR A 366 -13.82 -3.20 -17.79
CA THR A 366 -14.24 -2.90 -19.16
C THR A 366 -13.03 -2.52 -20.04
N PRO A 367 -13.10 -2.72 -21.38
CA PRO A 367 -12.08 -2.21 -22.30
C PRO A 367 -11.77 -0.72 -22.13
N GLU A 368 -12.76 0.11 -21.77
CA GLU A 368 -12.56 1.55 -21.52
C GLU A 368 -11.69 1.81 -20.29
N THR A 369 -11.76 0.94 -19.29
CA THR A 369 -10.93 1.01 -18.08
C THR A 369 -9.45 0.88 -18.45
N TYR A 370 -9.11 -0.06 -19.33
CA TYR A 370 -7.74 -0.22 -19.84
C TYR A 370 -7.30 0.97 -20.71
N GLU A 371 -8.18 1.50 -21.57
CA GLU A 371 -7.89 2.72 -22.34
C GLU A 371 -7.56 3.91 -21.44
N ARG A 372 -8.28 4.06 -20.32
CA ARG A 372 -7.98 5.09 -19.33
C ARG A 372 -6.58 4.93 -18.74
N ILE A 373 -6.14 3.71 -18.46
CA ILE A 373 -4.77 3.43 -17.98
C ILE A 373 -3.76 3.79 -19.06
N ILE A 374 -3.97 3.35 -20.30
CA ILE A 374 -3.07 3.61 -21.42
C ILE A 374 -2.94 5.12 -21.66
N GLY A 375 -4.05 5.87 -21.68
CA GLY A 375 -4.03 7.32 -21.83
C GLY A 375 -3.28 8.04 -20.68
N MET A 376 -3.38 7.52 -19.46
CA MET A 376 -2.61 8.01 -18.31
C MET A 376 -1.10 7.73 -18.48
N ILE A 377 -0.73 6.53 -18.92
CA ILE A 377 0.66 6.16 -19.23
C ILE A 377 1.21 7.09 -20.32
N ASP A 378 0.49 7.29 -21.42
CA ASP A 378 0.91 8.16 -22.54
C ASP A 378 1.12 9.61 -22.12
N LYS A 379 0.24 10.14 -21.26
CA LYS A 379 0.40 11.47 -20.67
C LYS A 379 1.69 11.54 -19.84
N TYR A 380 1.96 10.52 -19.02
CA TYR A 380 3.15 10.45 -18.18
C TYR A 380 4.44 10.31 -19.00
N VAL A 381 4.47 9.40 -19.98
CA VAL A 381 5.61 9.16 -20.88
C VAL A 381 5.99 10.43 -21.66
N ARG A 382 5.01 11.18 -22.18
CA ARG A 382 5.28 12.45 -22.89
C ARG A 382 5.98 13.46 -21.99
N ARG A 383 5.51 13.58 -20.75
CA ARG A 383 6.14 14.44 -19.74
C ARG A 383 7.59 14.00 -19.48
N GLU A 384 7.82 12.73 -19.17
CA GLU A 384 9.15 12.25 -18.79
C GLU A 384 10.16 12.34 -19.96
N ARG A 385 9.73 12.09 -21.20
CA ARG A 385 10.57 12.36 -22.39
C ARG A 385 10.96 13.83 -22.51
N SER A 386 10.02 14.74 -22.21
CA SER A 386 10.33 16.18 -22.19
C SER A 386 11.32 16.53 -21.08
N GLN A 387 11.11 16.02 -19.86
CA GLN A 387 12.02 16.20 -18.73
C GLN A 387 13.42 15.66 -19.03
N ARG A 388 13.54 14.47 -19.63
CA ARG A 388 14.82 13.91 -20.06
C ARG A 388 15.57 14.85 -21.00
N ARG A 389 14.90 15.36 -22.04
CA ARG A 389 15.53 16.29 -23.01
C ARG A 389 16.05 17.54 -22.31
N TRP A 390 15.23 18.17 -21.46
CA TRP A 390 15.63 19.39 -20.75
C TRP A 390 16.75 19.16 -19.75
N ARG A 391 16.75 18.03 -19.02
CA ARG A 391 17.83 17.69 -18.08
C ARG A 391 19.15 17.41 -18.79
N LEU A 392 19.12 16.67 -19.90
CA LEU A 392 20.31 16.43 -20.71
C LEU A 392 20.82 17.72 -21.38
N ALA A 393 19.92 18.58 -21.84
CA ALA A 393 20.29 19.90 -22.36
C ALA A 393 20.95 20.77 -21.27
N HIS A 394 20.41 20.75 -20.04
CA HIS A 394 21.00 21.45 -18.89
C HIS A 394 22.40 20.90 -18.56
N PHE A 395 22.60 19.57 -18.59
CA PHE A 395 23.92 18.98 -18.44
C PHE A 395 24.91 19.52 -19.50
N VAL A 396 24.56 19.47 -20.78
CA VAL A 396 25.43 19.99 -21.86
C VAL A 396 25.71 21.48 -21.68
N ALA A 397 24.69 22.28 -21.35
CA ALA A 397 24.85 23.71 -21.09
C ALA A 397 25.79 23.96 -19.90
N SER A 398 25.68 23.18 -18.81
CA SER A 398 26.54 23.31 -17.64
C SER A 398 28.01 23.03 -17.94
N VAL A 399 28.30 22.08 -18.84
CA VAL A 399 29.66 21.77 -19.31
C VAL A 399 30.23 22.98 -20.05
N VAL A 400 29.45 23.56 -20.97
CA VAL A 400 29.86 24.74 -21.74
C VAL A 400 30.10 25.95 -20.82
N VAL A 401 29.19 26.20 -19.87
CA VAL A 401 29.35 27.28 -18.87
C VAL A 401 30.60 27.07 -18.04
N SER A 402 30.89 25.83 -17.63
CA SER A 402 32.07 25.51 -16.81
C SER A 402 33.37 25.73 -17.58
N ILE A 403 33.44 25.28 -18.84
CA ILE A 403 34.59 25.54 -19.72
C ILE A 403 34.77 27.05 -19.91
N GLY A 404 33.68 27.78 -20.16
CA GLY A 404 33.71 29.24 -20.30
C GLY A 404 34.20 29.95 -19.03
N CYS A 405 33.75 29.52 -17.85
CA CYS A 405 34.21 30.06 -16.58
C CYS A 405 35.70 29.79 -16.37
N PHE A 406 36.16 28.55 -16.63
CA PHE A 406 37.58 28.22 -16.52
C PHE A 406 38.42 29.07 -17.46
N VAL A 407 38.08 29.15 -18.75
CA VAL A 407 38.79 30.03 -19.70
C VAL A 407 38.78 31.48 -19.21
N GLY A 408 37.65 31.96 -18.69
CA GLY A 408 37.50 33.30 -18.12
C GLY A 408 38.49 33.61 -17.00
N VAL A 409 38.90 32.63 -16.19
CA VAL A 409 39.89 32.81 -15.12
C VAL A 409 41.24 33.30 -15.67
N TRP A 410 41.69 32.83 -16.84
CA TRP A 410 42.95 33.30 -17.44
C TRP A 410 42.94 34.78 -17.79
N TRP A 411 41.77 35.38 -17.95
CA TRP A 411 41.60 36.80 -18.26
C TRP A 411 41.36 37.67 -17.03
N THR A 412 41.26 37.06 -15.84
CA THR A 412 41.17 37.81 -14.59
C THR A 412 42.55 38.36 -14.22
N GLY A 413 42.75 39.65 -14.42
CA GLY A 413 44.00 40.30 -14.04
C GLY A 413 44.22 40.27 -12.53
N ASN A 414 45.48 40.47 -12.09
CA ASN A 414 45.88 40.44 -10.67
C ASN A 414 45.13 41.42 -9.75
N HIS A 415 44.41 42.39 -10.33
CA HIS A 415 43.63 43.39 -9.61
C HIS A 415 42.19 42.94 -9.28
N LEU A 416 41.72 41.80 -9.81
CA LEU A 416 40.34 41.29 -9.62
C LEU A 416 40.29 39.82 -9.15
N PRO A 417 41.02 39.41 -8.10
CA PRO A 417 41.06 38.00 -7.67
C PRO A 417 39.68 37.46 -7.23
N TYR A 418 38.79 38.33 -6.75
CA TYR A 418 37.43 37.95 -6.39
C TYR A 418 36.59 37.49 -7.60
N VAL A 419 36.88 38.00 -8.80
CA VAL A 419 36.19 37.59 -10.04
C VAL A 419 36.59 36.17 -10.41
N ALA A 420 37.87 35.82 -10.29
CA ALA A 420 38.35 34.46 -10.49
C ALA A 420 37.66 33.48 -9.54
N PHE A 421 37.53 33.86 -8.26
CA PHE A 421 36.81 33.06 -7.26
C PHE A 421 35.33 32.87 -7.64
N ILE A 422 34.63 33.94 -8.05
CA ILE A 422 33.23 33.85 -8.48
C ILE A 422 33.09 32.92 -9.70
N LEU A 423 33.95 33.04 -10.70
CA LEU A 423 33.93 32.18 -11.88
C LEU A 423 34.14 30.71 -11.51
N CYS A 424 35.11 30.40 -10.65
CA CYS A 424 35.32 29.05 -10.13
C CYS A 424 34.09 28.54 -9.38
N LEU A 425 33.50 29.35 -8.49
CA LEU A 425 32.33 28.97 -7.71
C LEU A 425 31.11 28.69 -8.61
N VAL A 426 30.84 29.58 -9.57
CA VAL A 426 29.75 29.41 -10.56
C VAL A 426 29.99 28.17 -11.41
N SER A 427 31.23 27.94 -11.87
CA SER A 427 31.60 26.73 -12.59
C SER A 427 31.30 25.47 -11.79
N THR A 428 31.76 25.40 -10.53
CA THR A 428 31.59 24.23 -9.68
C THR A 428 30.12 23.94 -9.40
N LEU A 429 29.34 24.96 -9.03
CA LEU A 429 27.92 24.79 -8.73
C LEU A 429 27.11 24.42 -9.98
N SER A 430 27.37 25.09 -11.12
CA SER A 430 26.73 24.80 -12.40
C SER A 430 27.04 23.37 -12.86
N PHE A 431 28.31 22.97 -12.84
CA PHE A 431 28.72 21.63 -13.23
C PHE A 431 28.12 20.55 -12.32
N GLY A 432 28.13 20.77 -11.00
CA GLY A 432 27.53 19.86 -10.04
C GLY A 432 26.03 19.66 -10.30
N ALA A 433 25.28 20.74 -10.49
CA ALA A 433 23.86 20.68 -10.84
C ALA A 433 23.62 19.97 -12.18
N GLY A 434 24.45 20.27 -13.18
CA GLY A 434 24.37 19.64 -14.49
C GLY A 434 24.67 18.15 -14.49
N ILE A 435 25.69 17.70 -13.75
CA ILE A 435 25.98 16.26 -13.58
C ILE A 435 24.78 15.54 -12.98
N LEU A 436 24.19 16.10 -11.91
CA LEU A 436 23.01 15.51 -11.28
C LEU A 436 21.85 15.39 -12.26
N ASP A 437 21.57 16.43 -13.04
CA ASP A 437 20.55 16.38 -14.09
C ASP A 437 20.90 15.40 -15.22
N GLY A 438 22.17 15.31 -15.60
CA GLY A 438 22.66 14.33 -16.57
C GLY A 438 22.43 12.89 -16.11
N LEU A 439 22.73 12.57 -14.85
CA LEU A 439 22.48 11.26 -14.24
C LEU A 439 20.98 10.97 -14.13
N ILE A 440 20.19 11.93 -13.68
CA ILE A 440 18.73 11.78 -13.56
C ILE A 440 18.10 11.58 -14.93
N GLY A 441 18.37 12.47 -15.89
CA GLY A 441 17.80 12.40 -17.24
C GLY A 441 18.32 11.21 -18.04
N GLY A 442 19.59 10.85 -17.88
CA GLY A 442 20.24 9.77 -18.60
C GLY A 442 19.89 8.38 -18.08
N LEU A 443 20.05 8.15 -16.76
CA LEU A 443 19.89 6.84 -16.15
C LEU A 443 18.49 6.66 -15.56
N PHE A 444 18.08 7.51 -14.61
CA PHE A 444 16.82 7.35 -13.89
C PHE A 444 15.60 7.45 -14.81
N VAL A 445 15.49 8.50 -15.62
CA VAL A 445 14.34 8.65 -16.54
C VAL A 445 14.34 7.53 -17.59
N SER A 446 15.52 7.02 -17.98
CA SER A 446 15.59 5.87 -18.88
C SER A 446 15.08 4.58 -18.23
N SER A 447 15.43 4.30 -16.97
CA SER A 447 14.88 3.15 -16.24
C SER A 447 13.38 3.30 -16.01
N GLU A 448 12.91 4.50 -15.67
CA GLU A 448 11.49 4.78 -15.47
C GLU A 448 10.68 4.56 -16.76
N LEU A 449 11.18 5.05 -17.90
CA LEU A 449 10.56 4.81 -19.21
C LEU A 449 10.56 3.32 -19.62
N ARG A 450 11.53 2.53 -19.18
CA ARG A 450 11.55 1.07 -19.43
C ARG A 450 10.52 0.35 -18.56
N ALA A 451 10.41 0.70 -17.28
CA ALA A 451 9.38 0.17 -16.40
C ALA A 451 7.96 0.52 -16.91
N LEU A 452 7.76 1.74 -17.42
CA LEU A 452 6.50 2.13 -18.05
C LEU A 452 6.15 1.32 -19.28
N LYS A 453 7.14 0.94 -20.11
CA LYS A 453 6.90 0.08 -21.29
C LYS A 453 6.44 -1.31 -20.89
N GLU A 454 7.02 -1.88 -19.84
CA GLU A 454 6.60 -3.18 -19.31
C GLU A 454 5.16 -3.11 -18.82
N PHE A 455 4.86 -2.10 -17.98
CA PHE A 455 3.51 -1.89 -17.48
C PHE A 455 2.49 -1.62 -18.61
N GLU A 456 2.85 -0.80 -19.60
CA GLU A 456 2.01 -0.54 -20.76
C GLU A 456 1.73 -1.82 -21.56
N TRP A 457 2.74 -2.66 -21.77
CA TRP A 457 2.58 -3.93 -22.48
C TRP A 457 1.61 -4.86 -21.73
N GLU A 458 1.76 -4.99 -20.41
CA GLU A 458 0.87 -5.82 -19.60
C GLU A 458 -0.59 -5.35 -19.67
N VAL A 459 -0.82 -4.04 -19.56
CA VAL A 459 -2.16 -3.43 -19.64
C VAL A 459 -2.77 -3.64 -21.03
N ARG A 460 -2.00 -3.41 -22.10
CA ARG A 460 -2.46 -3.67 -23.48
C ARG A 460 -2.78 -5.14 -23.71
N ASN A 461 -1.95 -6.04 -23.19
CA ASN A 461 -2.18 -7.48 -23.30
C ASN A 461 -3.46 -7.89 -22.56
N ALA A 462 -3.69 -7.40 -21.34
CA ALA A 462 -4.92 -7.64 -20.60
C ALA A 462 -6.16 -7.11 -21.34
N LYS A 463 -6.08 -5.90 -21.92
CA LYS A 463 -7.14 -5.34 -22.76
C LYS A 463 -7.49 -6.25 -23.93
N HIS A 464 -6.48 -6.72 -24.67
CA HIS A 464 -6.68 -7.61 -25.82
C HIS A 464 -7.32 -8.95 -25.43
N ILE A 465 -7.00 -9.50 -24.25
CA ILE A 465 -7.65 -10.71 -23.73
C ILE A 465 -9.14 -10.45 -23.51
N VAL A 466 -9.52 -9.33 -22.90
CA VAL A 466 -10.93 -8.97 -22.66
C VAL A 466 -11.68 -8.73 -23.98
N GLU A 467 -11.09 -8.01 -24.93
CA GLU A 467 -11.70 -7.75 -26.26
C GLU A 467 -11.94 -9.04 -27.06
N ARG A 468 -10.99 -10.00 -27.00
CA ARG A 468 -11.14 -11.31 -27.65
C ARG A 468 -12.21 -12.17 -27.00
N ALA A 469 -12.29 -12.16 -25.66
CA ALA A 469 -13.34 -12.85 -24.95
C ALA A 469 -14.73 -12.28 -25.27
N GLY A 470 -14.84 -10.94 -25.37
CA GLY A 470 -16.09 -10.26 -25.75
C GLY A 470 -16.56 -10.62 -27.16
N THR A 471 -15.65 -10.64 -28.14
CA THR A 471 -15.97 -10.96 -29.54
C THR A 471 -16.40 -12.42 -29.75
N GLN A 472 -15.76 -13.39 -29.07
CA GLN A 472 -16.15 -14.80 -29.09
C GLN A 472 -17.50 -15.10 -28.40
N GLY A 473 -17.89 -14.29 -27.40
CA GLY A 473 -19.20 -14.36 -26.77
C GLY A 473 -20.34 -13.96 -27.70
N THR A 474 -20.14 -12.92 -28.51
CA THR A 474 -21.12 -12.48 -29.53
C THR A 474 -21.30 -13.46 -30.68
N THR A 475 -20.23 -14.14 -31.14
CA THR A 475 -20.33 -15.09 -32.27
C THR A 475 -21.12 -16.35 -31.90
N LYS A 476 -21.10 -16.79 -30.63
CA LYS A 476 -21.88 -17.94 -30.17
C LYS A 476 -23.37 -17.66 -29.97
N ILE A 477 -23.79 -16.40 -29.93
CA ILE A 477 -25.21 -16.01 -29.77
C ILE A 477 -25.90 -15.93 -31.14
N GLU A 478 -25.16 -15.66 -32.22
CA GLU A 478 -25.71 -15.62 -33.59
C GLU A 478 -25.79 -17.00 -34.26
N GLU A 479 -25.14 -18.03 -33.73
CA GLU A 479 -25.22 -19.42 -34.19
C GLU A 479 -26.04 -20.29 -33.23
N SER A 480 -27.33 -19.99 -33.09
CA SER A 480 -28.32 -20.92 -32.52
C SER A 480 -29.63 -20.78 -33.30
N PRO A 481 -29.92 -21.69 -34.25
CA PRO A 481 -31.17 -21.69 -35.01
C PRO A 481 -32.41 -22.05 -34.17
#